data_AF-F8L6T2-F1
#
_entry.id   AF-F8L6T2-F1
#
_cell.length_a   1.000
_cell.length_b   1.000
_cell.length_c   1.000
_cell.angle_alpha   90.00
_cell.angle_beta   90.00
_cell.angle_gamma   90.00
#
_symmetry.space_group_name_H-M   'P 1'
#
loop_
_entity.id
_entity.type
_entity.pdbx_description
1 polymer ?
#
loop_
_entity_poly.entity_id
_entity_poly.type
_entity_poly.pdbx_seq_one_letter_code
_entity_poly.pdbx_strand_id
1 'polypeptide(L)'
;MENSPISSHLTNYLPPLKELTFRTVAYGATSLLLGRVDPVVLFISTFNAVTVSFAAQFSKKEDKDLKKGIIALVSLAASTFIAVKAAPALVGRATLAFAQDIAWKLFLFNTIGETALFSLPYFAKWDAPKLPETVDDLDKLTEKNFLYMRNHFAGYAAMSTEVFLHFTDKLLKLEKPDLFPNPPETAQDIQNLDAFSIRLMHAHPDYMNLKNAKIEITSPLWEALYLRFIDEGLTLPLDDFDKHTSKTLLHIRDNFEKYTSMDSKTFGSFVKKLETLGQEDIFPKPPKSVEEIEQLDPFAVRYAHAFPDEMNTEISAMKSGTKPLWEALHTRFFEQGLSLPRGDTIENVRKENKGYYHIKIDPLPSLEQVQGFSINKLSWLYCQIGVKFEVFATYSINDQIALNKIFDEKFKSTWHYSPTMANIADLSDESAKELDAYYSQIIAKENHRFLCLPMDVKNALNERLTKLTLRLASFGTTYKIPDIEDFKKPQVATTWHEYFTNNPAEWAKVDKARQEAFNKLFKGKNLAEIAITHKD
;
A
#
# COMPACT_ATOMS: atom_id res chain seq x y z
N MET A 1 37.81 26.29 48.08
CA MET A 1 37.74 27.56 47.33
C MET A 1 37.21 27.21 45.96
N GLU A 2 35.89 27.32 45.82
CA GLU A 2 35.17 27.07 44.57
C GLU A 2 35.48 28.18 43.56
N ASN A 3 35.88 27.78 42.35
CA ASN A 3 35.93 28.66 41.20
C ASN A 3 34.48 28.92 40.74
N SER A 4 34.07 30.17 40.86
CA SER A 4 32.73 30.67 40.54
C SER A 4 32.36 30.47 39.06
N PRO A 5 31.13 30.00 38.76
CA PRO A 5 30.60 29.89 37.41
C PRO A 5 29.83 31.17 37.04
N ILE A 6 30.54 32.21 36.57
CA ILE A 6 29.88 33.45 36.11
C ILE A 6 29.92 33.59 34.57
N SER A 7 30.63 32.74 33.83
CA SER A 7 30.78 32.90 32.37
C SER A 7 29.69 32.28 31.49
N SER A 8 28.75 31.47 32.01
CA SER A 8 27.79 30.72 31.17
C SER A 8 26.40 31.34 31.05
N HIS A 9 26.03 32.32 31.88
CA HIS A 9 24.68 32.89 31.86
C HIS A 9 24.53 34.12 30.94
N LEU A 10 25.60 34.83 30.61
CA LEU A 10 25.54 36.06 29.79
C LEU A 10 25.42 35.79 28.28
N THR A 11 25.93 34.66 27.79
CA THR A 11 25.89 34.29 26.36
C THR A 11 24.50 33.90 25.88
N ASN A 12 23.60 33.49 26.78
CA ASN A 12 22.21 33.17 26.44
C ASN A 12 21.31 34.41 26.28
N TYR A 13 21.75 35.59 26.70
CA TYR A 13 21.01 36.85 26.57
C TYR A 13 21.51 37.75 25.43
N LEU A 14 22.57 37.33 24.74
CA LEU A 14 23.11 38.06 23.60
C LEU A 14 22.64 37.40 22.30
N PRO A 15 22.14 38.16 21.32
CA PRO A 15 21.84 37.61 20.02
C PRO A 15 23.10 36.97 19.40
N PRO A 16 22.96 35.91 18.58
CA PRO A 16 24.10 35.31 17.91
C PRO A 16 24.90 36.39 17.18
N LEU A 17 26.20 36.50 17.47
CA LEU A 17 27.09 37.52 16.89
C LEU A 17 26.98 37.59 15.36
N LYS A 18 26.78 36.45 14.68
CA LYS A 18 26.56 36.37 13.24
C LYS A 18 25.28 37.08 12.80
N GLU A 19 24.16 36.86 13.49
CA GLU A 19 22.86 37.45 13.15
C GLU A 19 22.86 38.96 13.38
N LEU A 20 23.44 39.41 14.50
CA LEU A 20 23.61 40.82 14.82
C LEU A 20 24.48 41.53 13.78
N THR A 21 25.61 40.92 13.39
CA THR A 21 26.52 41.47 12.38
C THR A 21 25.83 41.59 11.03
N PHE A 22 25.07 40.56 10.62
CA PHE A 22 24.38 40.55 9.33
C PHE A 22 23.29 41.62 9.23
N ARG A 23 22.48 41.78 10.29
CA ARG A 23 21.45 42.84 10.37
C ARG A 23 22.05 44.24 10.44
N THR A 24 23.15 44.42 11.18
CA THR A 24 23.87 45.70 11.26
C THR A 24 24.41 46.12 9.89
N VAL A 25 24.97 45.17 9.12
CA VAL A 25 25.44 45.42 7.75
C VAL A 25 24.26 45.73 6.82
N ALA A 26 23.16 44.98 6.89
CA ALA A 26 21.98 45.21 6.07
C ALA A 26 21.35 46.59 6.31
N TYR A 27 21.12 46.96 7.59
CA TYR A 27 20.54 48.25 7.97
C TYR A 27 21.50 49.41 7.72
N GLY A 28 22.81 49.20 7.92
CA GLY A 28 23.82 50.16 7.54
C GLY A 28 23.84 50.41 6.03
N ALA A 29 23.79 49.35 5.22
CA ALA A 29 23.76 49.45 3.75
C ALA A 29 22.49 50.13 3.23
N THR A 30 21.30 49.81 3.77
CA THR A 30 20.06 50.49 3.37
C THR A 30 20.02 51.95 3.85
N SER A 31 20.62 52.25 4.99
CA SER A 31 20.74 53.62 5.48
C SER A 31 21.76 54.46 4.71
N LEU A 32 22.81 53.86 4.13
CA LEU A 32 23.74 54.53 3.22
C LEU A 32 23.04 55.01 1.93
N LEU A 33 21.98 54.33 1.49
CA LEU A 33 21.17 54.74 0.33
C LEU A 33 20.37 56.04 0.58
N LEU A 34 20.26 56.52 1.83
CA LEU A 34 19.66 57.82 2.15
C LEU A 34 20.59 59.02 1.86
N GLY A 35 21.81 58.78 1.36
CA GLY A 35 22.63 59.82 0.73
C GLY A 35 23.29 60.84 1.67
N ARG A 36 23.20 60.66 3.00
CA ARG A 36 23.93 61.46 3.99
C ARG A 36 24.44 60.57 5.13
N VAL A 37 25.76 60.46 5.26
CA VAL A 37 26.40 59.75 6.38
C VAL A 37 26.33 60.64 7.61
N ASP A 38 25.21 60.56 8.33
CA ASP A 38 25.06 61.17 9.65
C ASP A 38 25.36 60.10 10.73
N PRO A 39 26.27 60.36 11.69
CA PRO A 39 26.49 59.49 12.84
C PRO A 39 25.20 59.06 13.56
N VAL A 40 24.17 59.91 13.56
CA VAL A 40 22.84 59.62 14.13
C VAL A 40 22.17 58.43 13.43
N VAL A 41 22.27 58.38 12.09
CA VAL A 41 21.65 57.33 11.27
C VAL A 41 22.32 55.98 11.50
N LEU A 42 23.64 55.96 11.61
CA LEU A 42 24.40 54.74 11.94
C LEU A 42 24.11 54.25 13.36
N PHE A 43 23.98 55.16 14.32
CA PHE A 43 23.61 54.83 15.69
C PHE A 43 22.21 54.22 15.76
N ILE A 44 21.20 54.85 15.13
CA ILE A 44 19.82 54.34 15.08
C ILE A 44 19.78 52.97 14.41
N SER A 45 20.50 52.78 13.30
CA SER A 45 20.53 51.50 12.57
C SER A 45 21.15 50.38 13.39
N THR A 46 22.22 50.68 14.13
CA THR A 46 22.87 49.71 15.02
C THR A 46 21.97 49.38 16.21
N PHE A 47 21.34 50.38 16.82
CA PHE A 47 20.37 50.18 17.91
C PHE A 47 19.17 49.34 17.46
N ASN A 48 18.67 49.58 16.24
CA ASN A 48 17.63 48.79 15.62
C ASN A 48 18.05 47.34 15.38
N ALA A 49 19.27 47.11 14.87
CA ALA A 49 19.81 45.76 14.68
C ALA A 49 19.88 44.98 15.99
N VAL A 50 20.43 45.60 17.06
CA VAL A 50 20.49 44.99 18.40
C VAL A 50 19.10 44.64 18.92
N THR A 51 18.15 45.58 18.81
CA THR A 51 16.80 45.41 19.37
C THR A 51 16.00 44.33 18.64
N VAL A 52 16.09 44.29 17.30
CA VAL A 52 15.40 43.28 16.51
C VAL A 52 16.02 41.90 16.71
N SER A 53 17.35 41.80 16.79
CA SER A 53 18.03 40.53 17.11
C SER A 53 17.68 40.01 18.50
N PHE A 54 17.54 40.89 19.49
CA PHE A 54 17.09 40.51 20.83
C PHE A 54 15.62 40.05 20.81
N ALA A 55 14.75 40.77 20.09
CA ALA A 55 13.34 40.41 19.95
C ALA A 55 13.13 39.04 19.26
N ALA A 56 13.99 38.70 18.29
CA ALA A 56 13.94 37.43 17.57
C ALA A 56 14.14 36.21 18.50
N GLN A 57 14.86 36.37 19.62
CA GLN A 57 15.06 35.31 20.62
C GLN A 57 13.76 34.91 21.34
N PHE A 58 12.75 35.77 21.36
CA PHE A 58 11.45 35.45 21.95
C PHE A 58 10.54 34.65 21.01
N SER A 59 10.97 34.40 19.77
CA SER A 59 10.28 33.47 18.87
C SER A 59 10.73 32.04 19.14
N LYS A 60 9.77 31.11 19.20
CA LYS A 60 10.08 29.68 19.30
C LYS A 60 10.56 29.17 17.95
N LYS A 61 11.38 28.11 17.94
CA LYS A 61 11.88 27.46 16.70
C LYS A 61 10.72 27.06 15.77
N GLU A 62 9.62 26.59 16.35
CA GLU A 62 8.39 26.13 15.70
C GLU A 62 7.41 27.25 15.27
N ASP A 63 7.68 28.51 15.64
CA ASP A 63 6.78 29.61 15.28
C ASP A 63 6.77 29.84 13.77
N LYS A 64 5.56 30.04 13.20
CA LYS A 64 5.35 30.38 11.78
C LYS A 64 6.15 31.63 11.39
N ASP A 65 6.71 31.63 10.18
CA ASP A 65 7.54 32.72 9.65
C ASP A 65 6.85 34.09 9.70
N LEU A 66 5.53 34.13 9.49
CA LEU A 66 4.70 35.33 9.63
C LEU A 66 4.77 35.94 11.05
N LYS A 67 4.76 35.09 12.09
CA LYS A 67 4.83 35.55 13.50
C LYS A 67 6.21 36.13 13.80
N LYS A 68 7.26 35.52 13.28
CA LYS A 68 8.65 36.03 13.38
C LYS A 68 8.79 37.37 12.66
N GLY A 69 8.18 37.51 11.47
CA GLY A 69 8.09 38.77 10.71
C GLY A 69 7.41 39.89 11.46
N ILE A 70 6.26 39.62 12.08
CA ILE A 70 5.52 40.62 12.87
C ILE A 70 6.33 41.08 14.07
N ILE A 71 6.96 40.16 14.81
CA ILE A 71 7.80 40.51 15.97
C ILE A 71 8.95 41.43 15.54
N ALA A 72 9.65 41.08 14.46
CA ALA A 72 10.75 41.88 13.95
C ALA A 72 10.33 43.29 13.51
N LEU A 73 9.21 43.41 12.78
CA LEU A 73 8.70 44.70 12.32
C LEU A 73 8.21 45.60 13.46
N VAL A 74 7.52 45.02 14.45
CA VAL A 74 7.04 45.76 15.64
C VAL A 74 8.22 46.24 16.47
N SER A 75 9.22 45.37 16.69
CA SER A 75 10.45 45.74 17.40
C SER A 75 11.26 46.79 16.67
N LEU A 76 11.32 46.72 15.34
CA LEU A 76 11.97 47.72 14.49
C LEU A 76 11.26 49.08 14.55
N ALA A 77 9.93 49.09 14.51
CA ALA A 77 9.14 50.31 14.65
C ALA A 77 9.41 50.95 16.02
N ALA A 78 9.27 50.17 17.10
CA ALA A 78 9.48 50.64 18.47
C ALA A 78 10.89 51.19 18.68
N SER A 79 11.93 50.47 18.24
CA SER A 79 13.32 50.90 18.39
C SER A 79 13.64 52.16 17.60
N THR A 80 13.14 52.27 16.36
CA THR A 80 13.35 53.46 15.52
C THR A 80 12.71 54.69 16.17
N PHE A 81 11.47 54.59 16.66
CA PHE A 81 10.78 55.70 17.31
C PHE A 81 11.42 56.10 18.65
N ILE A 82 11.91 55.13 19.44
CA ILE A 82 12.64 55.38 20.68
C ILE A 82 13.96 56.10 20.39
N ALA A 83 14.75 55.59 19.44
CA ALA A 83 16.05 56.13 19.11
C ALA A 83 15.95 57.55 18.52
N VAL A 84 14.92 57.83 17.71
CA VAL A 84 14.64 59.18 17.19
C VAL A 84 14.25 60.14 18.30
N LYS A 85 13.48 59.71 19.31
CA LYS A 85 13.14 60.56 20.46
C LYS A 85 14.31 60.80 21.40
N ALA A 86 15.25 59.86 21.48
CA ALA A 86 16.45 59.97 22.32
C ALA A 86 17.62 60.68 21.62
N ALA A 87 17.68 60.65 20.28
CA ALA A 87 18.75 61.25 19.48
C ALA A 87 19.01 62.75 19.78
N PRO A 88 17.98 63.60 20.02
CA PRO A 88 18.19 65.00 20.42
C PRO A 88 19.02 65.18 21.70
N ALA A 89 18.98 64.21 22.62
CA ALA A 89 19.75 64.24 23.86
C ALA A 89 21.21 63.77 23.67
N LEU A 90 21.50 63.05 22.58
CA LEU A 90 22.81 62.43 22.31
C LEU A 90 23.71 63.29 21.41
N VAL A 91 23.15 64.20 20.60
CA VAL A 91 23.90 64.84 19.49
C VAL A 91 24.01 66.38 19.61
N GLY A 92 23.41 66.96 20.65
CA GLY A 92 23.48 68.41 20.87
C GLY A 92 22.61 69.21 19.89
N ARG A 93 22.24 70.43 20.28
CA ARG A 93 21.11 71.25 19.75
C ARG A 93 21.15 71.68 18.27
N ALA A 94 22.03 71.16 17.41
CA ALA A 94 22.04 71.55 16.00
C ALA A 94 21.12 70.61 15.18
N THR A 95 20.04 71.17 14.63
CA THR A 95 19.10 70.59 13.64
C THR A 95 17.94 69.71 14.15
N LEU A 96 17.06 70.28 14.97
CA LEU A 96 15.85 69.61 15.48
C LEU A 96 14.57 69.74 14.62
N ALA A 97 14.62 70.39 13.45
CA ALA A 97 13.48 70.43 12.52
C ALA A 97 13.38 69.20 11.59
N PHE A 98 14.28 68.22 11.76
CA PHE A 98 14.51 67.10 10.83
C PHE A 98 14.01 65.73 11.35
N ALA A 99 13.43 65.65 12.54
CA ALA A 99 13.30 64.39 13.29
C ALA A 99 12.21 63.41 12.81
N GLN A 100 11.04 63.87 12.36
CA GLN A 100 9.96 62.94 11.95
C GLN A 100 10.13 62.38 10.54
N ASP A 101 10.55 63.19 9.57
CA ASP A 101 10.76 62.74 8.19
C ASP A 101 11.94 61.74 8.09
N ILE A 102 13.04 62.01 8.81
CA ILE A 102 14.16 61.06 8.91
C ILE A 102 13.73 59.77 9.62
N ALA A 103 12.92 59.85 10.67
CA ALA A 103 12.44 58.65 11.37
C ALA A 103 11.62 57.74 10.47
N TRP A 104 10.68 58.31 9.71
CA TRP A 104 9.86 57.56 8.76
C TRP A 104 10.69 56.98 7.62
N LYS A 105 11.65 57.73 7.10
CA LYS A 105 12.60 57.24 6.09
C LYS A 105 13.44 56.09 6.65
N LEU A 106 14.06 56.26 7.82
CA LEU A 106 14.86 55.20 8.44
C LEU A 106 14.03 53.95 8.77
N PHE A 107 12.81 54.13 9.26
CA PHE A 107 11.90 53.02 9.48
C PHE A 107 11.60 52.29 8.17
N LEU A 108 11.28 53.02 7.09
CA LEU A 108 10.98 52.44 5.78
C LEU A 108 12.19 51.69 5.19
N PHE A 109 13.38 52.28 5.24
CA PHE A 109 14.61 51.66 4.71
C PHE A 109 15.07 50.45 5.54
N ASN A 110 14.95 50.50 6.86
CA ASN A 110 15.23 49.33 7.70
C ASN A 110 14.16 48.25 7.54
N THR A 111 12.89 48.63 7.29
CA THR A 111 11.82 47.69 6.96
C THR A 111 12.08 46.98 5.64
N ILE A 112 12.61 47.69 4.63
CA ILE A 112 13.06 47.08 3.36
C ILE A 112 14.22 46.11 3.62
N GLY A 113 15.21 46.51 4.43
CA GLY A 113 16.32 45.63 4.82
C GLY A 113 15.83 44.36 5.52
N GLU A 114 14.89 44.50 6.45
CA GLU A 114 14.30 43.38 7.17
C GLU A 114 13.45 42.49 6.25
N THR A 115 12.68 43.09 5.34
CA THR A 115 11.92 42.35 4.34
C THR A 115 12.85 41.56 3.40
N ALA A 116 13.97 42.14 2.99
CA ALA A 116 14.99 41.43 2.20
C ALA A 116 15.59 40.25 2.98
N LEU A 117 15.89 40.43 4.28
CA LEU A 117 16.36 39.36 5.16
C LEU A 117 15.32 38.25 5.35
N PHE A 118 14.04 38.59 5.50
CA PHE A 118 12.95 37.62 5.53
C PHE A 118 12.76 36.88 4.22
N SER A 119 12.95 37.55 3.10
CA SER A 119 12.72 37.00 1.77
C SER A 119 13.89 36.16 1.26
N LEU A 120 15.12 36.39 1.73
CA LEU A 120 16.33 35.67 1.34
C LEU A 120 16.21 34.13 1.46
N PRO A 121 15.68 33.57 2.57
CA PRO A 121 15.40 32.14 2.66
C PRO A 121 14.33 31.64 1.65
N TYR A 122 13.36 32.48 1.29
CA TYR A 122 12.33 32.13 0.30
C TYR A 122 12.87 32.18 -1.14
N PHE A 123 13.70 33.17 -1.47
CA PHE A 123 14.40 33.24 -2.76
C PHE A 123 15.39 32.08 -2.91
N ALA A 124 16.09 31.69 -1.83
CA ALA A 124 16.93 30.50 -1.83
C ALA A 124 16.16 29.18 -2.01
N LYS A 125 14.87 29.14 -1.60
CA LYS A 125 13.97 28.02 -1.87
C LYS A 125 13.38 28.03 -3.28
N TRP A 126 13.33 29.17 -3.96
CA TRP A 126 12.67 29.30 -5.26
C TRP A 126 13.45 28.63 -6.39
N ASP A 127 14.78 28.58 -6.27
CA ASP A 127 15.70 27.84 -7.15
C ASP A 127 16.17 26.49 -6.55
N ALA A 128 15.55 26.02 -5.47
CA ALA A 128 15.92 24.74 -4.89
C ALA A 128 15.55 23.61 -5.88
N PRO A 129 16.48 22.70 -6.21
CA PRO A 129 16.19 21.58 -7.10
C PRO A 129 15.04 20.75 -6.53
N LYS A 130 14.06 20.43 -7.40
CA LYS A 130 12.98 19.51 -7.06
C LYS A 130 13.55 18.12 -6.81
N LEU A 131 12.85 17.33 -6.01
CA LEU A 131 13.17 15.93 -5.82
C LEU A 131 13.11 15.21 -7.18
N PRO A 132 14.20 14.56 -7.64
CA PRO A 132 14.17 13.76 -8.85
C PRO A 132 13.25 12.56 -8.63
N GLU A 133 12.30 12.38 -9.55
CA GLU A 133 11.38 11.24 -9.55
C GLU A 133 11.96 10.05 -10.32
N THR A 134 12.90 10.32 -11.24
CA THR A 134 13.56 9.33 -12.08
C THR A 134 15.08 9.48 -12.06
N VAL A 135 15.78 8.42 -12.47
CA VAL A 135 17.23 8.42 -12.68
C VAL A 135 17.64 9.47 -13.73
N ASP A 136 16.85 9.64 -14.78
CA ASP A 136 17.10 10.64 -15.83
C ASP A 136 17.03 12.07 -15.31
N ASP A 137 16.10 12.36 -14.39
CA ASP A 137 16.00 13.68 -13.76
C ASP A 137 17.23 13.97 -12.90
N LEU A 138 17.74 12.94 -12.24
CA LEU A 138 18.96 13.02 -11.45
C LEU A 138 20.19 13.27 -12.31
N ASP A 139 20.27 12.66 -13.49
CA ASP A 139 21.39 12.82 -14.41
C ASP A 139 21.44 14.21 -15.05
N LYS A 140 20.29 14.86 -15.21
CA LYS A 140 20.18 16.24 -15.67
C LYS A 140 20.58 17.28 -14.62
N LEU A 141 20.75 16.90 -13.35
CA LEU A 141 21.19 17.84 -12.31
C LEU A 141 22.65 18.26 -12.53
N THR A 142 22.88 19.58 -12.42
CA THR A 142 24.23 20.14 -12.33
C THR A 142 24.89 19.69 -11.03
N GLU A 143 26.22 19.61 -10.99
CA GLU A 143 26.97 19.26 -9.77
C GLU A 143 26.59 20.18 -8.59
N LYS A 144 26.38 21.48 -8.85
CA LYS A 144 25.94 22.45 -7.84
C LYS A 144 24.59 22.06 -7.21
N ASN A 145 23.60 21.72 -8.04
CA ASN A 145 22.27 21.34 -7.56
C ASN A 145 22.31 19.99 -6.85
N PHE A 146 23.10 19.07 -7.36
CA PHE A 146 23.32 17.75 -6.76
C PHE A 146 23.96 17.84 -5.36
N LEU A 147 24.99 18.66 -5.21
CA LEU A 147 25.63 18.94 -3.90
C LEU A 147 24.71 19.72 -2.96
N TYR A 148 23.91 20.66 -3.50
CA TYR A 148 22.92 21.38 -2.71
C TYR A 148 21.89 20.41 -2.11
N MET A 149 21.38 19.47 -2.92
CA MET A 149 20.49 18.41 -2.43
C MET A 149 21.15 17.63 -1.31
N ARG A 150 22.38 17.12 -1.53
CA ARG A 150 23.13 16.37 -0.52
C ARG A 150 23.13 17.08 0.84
N ASN A 151 23.42 18.38 0.86
CA ASN A 151 23.66 19.13 2.10
C ASN A 151 22.38 19.69 2.77
N HIS A 152 21.30 19.86 2.03
CA HIS A 152 20.14 20.65 2.49
C HIS A 152 18.79 19.96 2.35
N PHE A 153 18.72 18.84 1.64
CA PHE A 153 17.48 18.10 1.48
C PHE A 153 17.23 17.19 2.69
N ALA A 154 16.00 17.19 3.20
CA ALA A 154 15.62 16.36 4.36
C ALA A 154 14.65 15.22 3.99
N GLY A 155 13.99 15.28 2.84
CA GLY A 155 12.91 14.34 2.45
C GLY A 155 13.39 13.10 1.70
N TYR A 156 14.58 12.56 2.01
CA TYR A 156 15.15 11.44 1.25
C TYR A 156 14.31 10.15 1.28
N ALA A 157 13.45 9.99 2.28
CA ALA A 157 12.48 8.89 2.36
C ALA A 157 11.46 8.90 1.21
N ALA A 158 11.15 10.07 0.64
CA ALA A 158 10.24 10.20 -0.51
C ALA A 158 10.88 9.79 -1.84
N MET A 159 12.21 9.65 -1.88
CA MET A 159 12.94 9.20 -3.06
C MET A 159 12.85 7.67 -3.15
N SER A 160 12.53 7.14 -4.33
CA SER A 160 12.53 5.70 -4.55
C SER A 160 13.93 5.13 -4.26
N THR A 161 14.00 3.87 -3.82
CA THR A 161 15.28 3.23 -3.49
C THR A 161 16.23 3.25 -4.69
N GLU A 162 15.72 3.03 -5.90
CA GLU A 162 16.50 3.07 -7.13
C GLU A 162 17.14 4.45 -7.38
N VAL A 163 16.35 5.53 -7.30
CA VAL A 163 16.85 6.90 -7.51
C VAL A 163 17.84 7.28 -6.42
N PHE A 164 17.61 6.85 -5.18
CA PHE A 164 18.54 7.08 -4.07
C PHE A 164 19.87 6.32 -4.26
N LEU A 165 19.84 5.08 -4.73
CA LEU A 165 21.07 4.32 -5.02
C LEU A 165 21.88 4.97 -6.16
N HIS A 166 21.21 5.44 -7.22
CA HIS A 166 21.91 6.19 -8.28
C HIS A 166 22.46 7.53 -7.77
N PHE A 167 21.77 8.18 -6.83
CA PHE A 167 22.26 9.37 -6.13
C PHE A 167 23.56 9.05 -5.37
N THR A 168 23.61 7.96 -4.61
CA THR A 168 24.81 7.57 -3.88
C THR A 168 25.97 7.20 -4.82
N ASP A 169 25.71 6.49 -5.91
CA ASP A 169 26.73 6.15 -6.91
C ASP A 169 27.32 7.38 -7.58
N LYS A 170 26.48 8.35 -7.92
CA LYS A 170 26.92 9.62 -8.50
C LYS A 170 27.71 10.46 -7.50
N LEU A 171 27.37 10.43 -6.20
CA LEU A 171 28.19 11.04 -5.14
C LEU A 171 29.56 10.35 -4.99
N LEU A 172 29.61 9.02 -5.06
CA LEU A 172 30.87 8.26 -4.98
C LEU A 172 31.83 8.64 -6.12
N LYS A 173 31.31 8.79 -7.34
CA LYS A 173 32.09 9.21 -8.52
C LYS A 173 32.69 10.61 -8.42
N LEU A 174 32.21 11.46 -7.50
CA LEU A 174 32.78 12.78 -7.26
C LEU A 174 34.07 12.74 -6.41
N GLU A 175 34.41 11.58 -5.83
CA GLU A 175 35.64 11.34 -5.06
C GLU A 175 35.91 12.36 -3.92
N LYS A 176 34.85 12.96 -3.36
CA LYS A 176 34.96 13.91 -2.23
C LYS A 176 34.72 13.17 -0.91
N PRO A 177 35.71 13.10 0.00
CA PRO A 177 35.62 12.30 1.22
C PRO A 177 34.55 12.81 2.20
N ASP A 178 34.27 14.12 2.19
CA ASP A 178 33.35 14.76 3.14
C ASP A 178 31.87 14.60 2.76
N LEU A 179 31.56 13.93 1.65
CA LEU A 179 30.18 13.73 1.16
C LEU A 179 29.46 12.56 1.84
N PHE A 180 30.21 11.65 2.44
CA PHE A 180 29.66 10.49 3.13
C PHE A 180 29.92 10.58 4.63
N PRO A 181 28.96 10.17 5.48
CA PRO A 181 29.16 10.19 6.93
C PRO A 181 30.26 9.20 7.32
N ASN A 182 31.00 9.49 8.38
CA ASN A 182 31.80 8.43 9.01
C ASN A 182 30.86 7.41 9.68
N PRO A 183 31.24 6.13 9.72
CA PRO A 183 30.49 5.13 10.49
C PRO A 183 30.34 5.59 11.95
N PRO A 184 29.12 5.56 12.52
CA PRO A 184 28.87 5.99 13.89
C PRO A 184 29.46 4.99 14.88
N GLU A 185 30.06 5.48 15.97
CA GLU A 185 30.66 4.64 17.02
C GLU A 185 29.81 4.58 18.28
N THR A 186 28.93 5.57 18.49
CA THR A 186 28.04 5.68 19.65
C THR A 186 26.58 5.91 19.28
N ALA A 187 25.66 5.65 20.21
CA ALA A 187 24.24 5.95 20.01
C ALA A 187 23.99 7.45 19.84
N GLN A 188 24.82 8.31 20.43
CA GLN A 188 24.73 9.77 20.27
C GLN A 188 25.14 10.19 18.85
N ASP A 189 26.12 9.52 18.25
CA ASP A 189 26.50 9.78 16.85
C ASP A 189 25.33 9.49 15.92
N ILE A 190 24.62 8.39 16.14
CA ILE A 190 23.41 8.03 15.40
C ILE A 190 22.33 9.10 15.53
N GLN A 191 22.12 9.64 16.74
CA GLN A 191 21.18 10.73 16.97
C GLN A 191 21.57 12.03 16.26
N ASN A 192 22.84 12.21 15.90
CA ASN A 192 23.32 13.39 15.21
C ASN A 192 23.38 13.21 13.68
N LEU A 193 23.05 12.02 13.16
CA LEU A 193 23.03 11.77 11.71
C LEU A 193 21.93 12.59 11.03
N ASP A 194 22.26 13.10 9.85
CA ASP A 194 21.30 13.75 8.97
C ASP A 194 20.44 12.73 8.20
N ALA A 195 19.36 13.20 7.59
CA ALA A 195 18.41 12.35 6.86
C ALA A 195 19.08 11.58 5.70
N PHE A 196 20.07 12.17 5.04
CA PHE A 196 20.85 11.49 4.00
C PHE A 196 21.60 10.28 4.58
N SER A 197 22.31 10.48 5.69
CA SER A 197 23.09 9.44 6.36
C SER A 197 22.23 8.30 6.87
N ILE A 198 21.06 8.62 7.44
CA ILE A 198 20.08 7.60 7.86
C ILE A 198 19.59 6.79 6.66
N ARG A 199 19.21 7.45 5.56
CA ARG A 199 18.78 6.77 4.34
C ARG A 199 19.89 5.95 3.70
N LEU A 200 21.13 6.42 3.75
CA LEU A 200 22.31 5.71 3.28
C LEU A 200 22.51 4.41 4.06
N MET A 201 22.45 4.46 5.39
CA MET A 201 22.57 3.27 6.24
C MET A 201 21.40 2.29 6.07
N HIS A 202 20.21 2.80 5.74
CA HIS A 202 19.05 1.97 5.39
C HIS A 202 19.26 1.22 4.06
N ALA A 203 19.77 1.91 3.04
CA ALA A 203 20.03 1.33 1.72
C ALA A 203 21.28 0.43 1.69
N HIS A 204 22.27 0.72 2.54
CA HIS A 204 23.52 -0.03 2.67
C HIS A 204 23.83 -0.34 4.13
N PRO A 205 23.22 -1.38 4.71
CA PRO A 205 23.49 -1.78 6.10
C PRO A 205 24.97 -2.08 6.36
N ASP A 206 25.70 -2.56 5.35
CA ASP A 206 27.14 -2.83 5.41
C ASP A 206 28.00 -1.59 5.57
N TYR A 207 27.45 -0.39 5.35
CA TYR A 207 28.14 0.86 5.64
C TYR A 207 28.52 0.97 7.13
N MET A 208 27.74 0.35 8.02
CA MET A 208 28.07 0.22 9.45
C MET A 208 29.23 -0.76 9.70
N ASN A 209 29.43 -1.74 8.81
CA ASN A 209 30.40 -2.82 8.97
C ASN A 209 31.79 -2.49 8.38
N LEU A 210 31.90 -1.48 7.50
CA LEU A 210 33.04 -1.27 6.62
C LEU A 210 34.33 -0.71 7.26
N LYS A 211 34.36 -0.35 8.56
CA LYS A 211 35.61 0.12 9.20
C LYS A 211 36.08 -0.65 10.43
N ASN A 212 35.26 -1.46 11.10
CA ASN A 212 35.67 -2.15 12.32
C ASN A 212 35.18 -3.61 12.34
N ALA A 213 36.09 -4.54 12.03
CA ALA A 213 35.95 -5.99 12.24
C ALA A 213 35.89 -6.39 13.74
N LYS A 214 35.38 -5.52 14.62
CA LYS A 214 35.30 -5.71 16.08
C LYS A 214 34.11 -4.99 16.74
N ILE A 215 33.08 -4.60 15.99
CA ILE A 215 31.80 -4.31 16.64
C ILE A 215 31.16 -5.68 16.89
N GLU A 216 31.48 -6.29 18.03
CA GLU A 216 30.50 -7.17 18.67
C GLU A 216 29.21 -6.37 18.73
N ILE A 217 28.22 -6.83 17.97
CA ILE A 217 26.91 -6.22 17.72
C ILE A 217 26.30 -5.84 19.07
N THR A 218 26.49 -4.59 19.51
CA THR A 218 25.83 -4.12 20.73
C THR A 218 24.42 -3.72 20.33
N SER A 219 23.43 -4.45 20.85
CA SER A 219 21.99 -4.16 20.73
C SER A 219 21.61 -2.66 20.79
N PRO A 220 22.26 -1.78 21.59
CA PRO A 220 21.92 -0.36 21.67
C PRO A 220 22.16 0.46 20.39
N LEU A 221 23.17 0.13 19.57
CA LEU A 221 23.45 0.90 18.35
C LEU A 221 22.40 0.62 17.26
N TRP A 222 22.06 -0.65 17.08
CA TRP A 222 20.99 -1.05 16.15
C TRP A 222 19.64 -0.51 16.58
N GLU A 223 19.34 -0.52 17.88
CA GLU A 223 18.13 0.12 18.40
C GLU A 223 18.08 1.62 18.07
N ALA A 224 19.16 2.35 18.35
CA ALA A 224 19.22 3.78 18.05
C ALA A 224 19.03 4.05 16.54
N LEU A 225 19.61 3.21 15.69
CA LEU A 225 19.48 3.34 14.24
C LEU A 225 18.06 3.04 13.75
N TYR A 226 17.47 1.95 14.23
CA TYR A 226 16.10 1.56 13.86
C TYR A 226 15.07 2.58 14.36
N LEU A 227 15.28 3.18 15.53
CA LEU A 227 14.46 4.31 15.98
C LEU A 227 14.56 5.50 15.02
N ARG A 228 15.76 5.79 14.51
CA ARG A 228 15.92 6.83 13.48
C ARG A 228 15.29 6.45 12.14
N PHE A 229 15.27 5.18 11.76
CA PHE A 229 14.51 4.73 10.59
C PHE A 229 13.02 5.03 10.77
N ILE A 230 12.46 4.74 11.95
CA ILE A 230 11.07 5.05 12.27
C ILE A 230 10.81 6.56 12.20
N ASP A 231 11.67 7.38 12.81
CA ASP A 231 11.54 8.84 12.84
C ASP A 231 11.57 9.46 11.43
N GLU A 232 12.37 8.88 10.51
CA GLU A 232 12.46 9.28 9.10
C GLU A 232 11.37 8.64 8.21
N GLY A 233 10.46 7.84 8.78
CA GLY A 233 9.38 7.17 8.06
C GLY A 233 9.83 6.01 7.16
N LEU A 234 11.01 5.44 7.42
CA LEU A 234 11.55 4.28 6.72
C LEU A 234 11.04 2.97 7.34
N THR A 235 10.77 1.97 6.50
CA THR A 235 10.41 0.63 6.97
C THR A 235 11.62 -0.06 7.59
N LEU A 236 11.40 -0.77 8.69
CA LEU A 236 12.46 -1.56 9.32
C LEU A 236 12.86 -2.77 8.47
N PRO A 237 14.16 -3.16 8.47
CA PRO A 237 14.61 -4.40 7.83
C PRO A 237 13.90 -5.62 8.44
N LEU A 238 13.58 -6.63 7.63
CA LEU A 238 12.88 -7.84 8.06
C LEU A 238 13.75 -9.11 8.03
N ASP A 239 14.98 -8.97 7.54
CA ASP A 239 15.95 -10.05 7.35
C ASP A 239 16.84 -10.31 8.57
N ASP A 240 16.79 -9.46 9.60
CA ASP A 240 17.67 -9.54 10.77
C ASP A 240 16.95 -9.30 12.10
N PHE A 241 15.92 -10.11 12.39
CA PHE A 241 15.16 -10.05 13.65
C PHE A 241 16.00 -10.20 14.92
N ASP A 242 17.23 -10.73 14.83
CA ASP A 242 18.13 -10.83 15.99
C ASP A 242 18.65 -9.46 16.44
N LYS A 243 18.67 -8.46 15.55
CA LYS A 243 19.00 -7.07 15.88
C LYS A 243 17.82 -6.25 16.40
N HIS A 244 16.60 -6.78 16.30
CA HIS A 244 15.40 -6.07 16.75
C HIS A 244 15.23 -6.14 18.27
N THR A 245 15.08 -5.00 18.91
CA THR A 245 14.67 -4.91 20.32
C THR A 245 13.16 -5.05 20.45
N SER A 246 12.67 -5.31 21.67
CA SER A 246 11.24 -5.38 21.98
C SER A 246 10.48 -4.17 21.46
N LYS A 247 11.06 -2.96 21.57
CA LYS A 247 10.45 -1.72 21.08
C LYS A 247 10.26 -1.73 19.56
N THR A 248 11.27 -2.19 18.82
CA THR A 248 11.20 -2.25 17.35
C THR A 248 10.29 -3.38 16.85
N LEU A 249 10.24 -4.52 17.55
CA LEU A 249 9.30 -5.60 17.24
C LEU A 249 7.84 -5.15 17.44
N LEU A 250 7.55 -4.47 18.55
CA LEU A 250 6.23 -3.89 18.82
C LEU A 250 5.86 -2.83 17.77
N HIS A 251 6.82 -2.01 17.34
CA HIS A 251 6.58 -1.06 16.24
C HIS A 251 6.15 -1.76 14.94
N ILE A 252 6.82 -2.85 14.55
CA ILE A 252 6.45 -3.65 13.36
C ILE A 252 5.04 -4.23 13.53
N ARG A 253 4.72 -4.74 14.72
CA ARG A 253 3.40 -5.30 15.04
C ARG A 253 2.29 -4.25 14.93
N ASP A 254 2.50 -3.08 15.54
CA ASP A 254 1.49 -2.01 15.60
C ASP A 254 1.32 -1.26 14.27
N ASN A 255 2.28 -1.37 13.35
CA ASN A 255 2.27 -0.73 12.03
C ASN A 255 2.32 -1.78 10.91
N PHE A 256 1.78 -2.98 11.16
CA PHE A 256 1.92 -4.14 10.28
C PHE A 256 1.35 -3.93 8.87
N GLU A 257 0.47 -2.95 8.67
CA GLU A 257 -0.01 -2.54 7.35
C GLU A 257 1.13 -2.18 6.39
N LYS A 258 2.25 -1.67 6.91
CA LYS A 258 3.47 -1.35 6.14
C LYS A 258 4.36 -2.56 5.87
N TYR A 259 4.06 -3.70 6.50
CA TYR A 259 4.87 -4.93 6.48
C TYR A 259 4.11 -6.14 5.94
N THR A 260 2.97 -5.93 5.27
CA THR A 260 2.11 -7.00 4.71
C THR A 260 2.79 -7.84 3.62
N SER A 261 3.86 -7.33 3.00
CA SER A 261 4.68 -8.04 2.00
C SER A 261 5.59 -9.12 2.60
N MET A 262 5.68 -9.21 3.93
CA MET A 262 6.45 -10.23 4.62
C MET A 262 6.01 -11.63 4.17
N ASP A 263 6.95 -12.50 3.78
CA ASP A 263 6.64 -13.89 3.45
C ASP A 263 6.28 -14.71 4.71
N SER A 264 5.70 -15.90 4.52
CA SER A 264 5.26 -16.74 5.64
C SER A 264 6.38 -17.21 6.57
N LYS A 265 7.60 -17.42 6.05
CA LYS A 265 8.75 -17.85 6.87
C LYS A 265 9.21 -16.71 7.75
N THR A 266 9.37 -15.53 7.16
CA THR A 266 9.76 -14.29 7.83
C THR A 266 8.72 -13.92 8.89
N PHE A 267 7.43 -14.03 8.58
CA PHE A 267 6.34 -13.82 9.54
C PHE A 267 6.38 -14.80 10.70
N GLY A 268 6.64 -16.09 10.45
CA GLY A 268 6.80 -17.08 11.52
C GLY A 268 7.99 -16.76 12.45
N SER A 269 9.11 -16.29 11.90
CA SER A 269 10.26 -15.84 12.71
C SER A 269 9.93 -14.59 13.53
N PHE A 270 9.19 -13.64 12.96
CA PHE A 270 8.73 -12.44 13.66
C PHE A 270 7.84 -12.79 14.85
N VAL A 271 6.84 -13.65 14.64
CA VAL A 271 5.93 -14.13 15.71
C VAL A 271 6.70 -14.83 16.81
N LYS A 272 7.62 -15.75 16.49
CA LYS A 272 8.48 -16.41 17.50
C LYS A 272 9.27 -15.42 18.33
N LYS A 273 9.77 -14.34 17.72
CA LYS A 273 10.48 -13.29 18.47
C LYS A 273 9.53 -12.48 19.36
N LEU A 274 8.32 -12.18 18.90
CA LEU A 274 7.29 -11.56 19.75
C LEU A 274 6.94 -12.45 20.95
N GLU A 275 6.86 -13.77 20.78
CA GLU A 275 6.57 -14.72 21.88
C GLU A 275 7.62 -14.65 22.98
N THR A 276 8.91 -14.46 22.62
CA THR A 276 9.99 -14.33 23.61
C THR A 276 9.86 -13.10 24.52
N LEU A 277 9.02 -12.12 24.15
CA LEU A 277 8.73 -10.95 24.99
C LEU A 277 7.86 -11.32 26.20
N GLY A 278 7.14 -12.45 26.15
CA GLY A 278 6.34 -12.96 27.27
C GLY A 278 5.14 -12.09 27.66
N GLN A 279 4.67 -11.21 26.76
CA GLN A 279 3.51 -10.36 27.00
C GLN A 279 2.27 -10.98 26.36
N GLU A 280 1.26 -11.31 27.17
CA GLU A 280 0.05 -12.01 26.72
C GLU A 280 -0.82 -11.19 25.76
N ASP A 281 -0.79 -9.85 25.85
CA ASP A 281 -1.68 -8.97 25.07
C ASP A 281 -1.15 -8.59 23.67
N ILE A 282 0.01 -9.11 23.25
CA ILE A 282 0.59 -8.83 21.92
C ILE A 282 -0.18 -9.55 20.82
N PHE A 283 -0.60 -10.80 21.10
CA PHE A 283 -1.20 -11.68 20.12
C PHE A 283 -2.72 -11.50 20.05
N PRO A 284 -3.30 -11.61 18.85
CA PRO A 284 -4.74 -11.54 18.70
C PRO A 284 -5.41 -12.68 19.45
N LYS A 285 -6.58 -12.38 20.04
CA LYS A 285 -7.44 -13.39 20.64
C LYS A 285 -8.34 -14.00 19.56
N PRO A 286 -8.77 -15.27 19.72
CA PRO A 286 -9.73 -15.88 18.81
C PRO A 286 -11.00 -15.02 18.70
N PRO A 287 -11.43 -14.65 17.48
CA PRO A 287 -12.65 -13.88 17.29
C PRO A 287 -13.88 -14.77 17.53
N LYS A 288 -14.93 -14.17 18.09
CA LYS A 288 -16.17 -14.85 18.51
C LYS A 288 -17.38 -14.51 17.65
N SER A 289 -17.28 -13.49 16.81
CA SER A 289 -18.35 -13.07 15.90
C SER A 289 -17.81 -12.65 14.53
N VAL A 290 -18.71 -12.50 13.56
CA VAL A 290 -18.37 -12.01 12.21
C VAL A 290 -17.88 -10.56 12.28
N GLU A 291 -18.51 -9.75 13.12
CA GLU A 291 -18.15 -8.34 13.34
C GLU A 291 -16.73 -8.20 13.91
N GLU A 292 -16.33 -9.09 14.82
CA GLU A 292 -14.96 -9.12 15.33
C GLU A 292 -13.96 -9.48 14.23
N ILE A 293 -14.31 -10.41 13.32
CA ILE A 293 -13.46 -10.80 12.19
C ILE A 293 -13.28 -9.64 11.20
N GLU A 294 -14.35 -8.90 10.90
CA GLU A 294 -14.32 -7.75 10.02
C GLU A 294 -13.42 -6.62 10.56
N GLN A 295 -13.29 -6.52 11.89
CA GLN A 295 -12.47 -5.53 12.58
C GLN A 295 -11.01 -5.97 12.78
N LEU A 296 -10.63 -7.19 12.40
CA LEU A 296 -9.26 -7.65 12.54
C LEU A 296 -8.29 -6.80 11.71
N ASP A 297 -7.24 -6.33 12.38
CA ASP A 297 -6.12 -5.62 11.77
C ASP A 297 -5.28 -6.57 10.87
N PRO A 298 -4.39 -6.01 10.02
CA PRO A 298 -3.56 -6.82 9.12
C PRO A 298 -2.69 -7.86 9.81
N PHE A 299 -2.17 -7.57 11.01
CA PHE A 299 -1.36 -8.52 11.77
C PHE A 299 -2.21 -9.69 12.23
N ALA A 300 -3.39 -9.43 12.80
CA ALA A 300 -4.28 -10.43 13.32
C ALA A 300 -4.81 -11.38 12.22
N VAL A 301 -5.15 -10.84 11.05
CA VAL A 301 -5.53 -11.65 9.89
C VAL A 301 -4.37 -12.53 9.43
N ARG A 302 -3.15 -11.98 9.34
CA ARG A 302 -1.97 -12.77 8.94
C ARG A 302 -1.63 -13.85 9.98
N TYR A 303 -1.80 -13.54 11.25
CA TYR A 303 -1.63 -14.48 12.35
C TYR A 303 -2.63 -15.64 12.25
N ALA A 304 -3.92 -15.35 12.04
CA ALA A 304 -4.95 -16.37 11.87
C ALA A 304 -4.72 -17.27 10.64
N HIS A 305 -4.11 -16.73 9.58
CA HIS A 305 -3.73 -17.51 8.40
C HIS A 305 -2.55 -18.45 8.64
N ALA A 306 -1.50 -17.95 9.31
CA ALA A 306 -0.28 -18.70 9.57
C ALA A 306 -0.43 -19.74 10.69
N PHE A 307 -1.23 -19.41 11.72
CA PHE A 307 -1.46 -20.23 12.90
C PHE A 307 -2.96 -20.54 13.06
N PRO A 308 -3.55 -21.27 12.08
CA PRO A 308 -4.98 -21.49 12.08
C PRO A 308 -5.43 -22.30 13.30
N ASP A 309 -4.61 -23.20 13.83
CA ASP A 309 -5.03 -23.99 14.98
C ASP A 309 -5.10 -23.12 16.26
N GLU A 310 -4.22 -22.14 16.42
CA GLU A 310 -4.20 -21.24 17.60
C GLU A 310 -5.36 -20.24 17.60
N MET A 311 -5.67 -19.66 16.43
CA MET A 311 -6.79 -18.71 16.31
C MET A 311 -8.14 -19.38 16.11
N ASN A 312 -8.17 -20.61 15.60
CA ASN A 312 -9.42 -21.28 15.23
C ASN A 312 -9.76 -22.49 16.10
N THR A 313 -9.09 -22.77 17.23
CA THR A 313 -9.49 -23.86 18.13
C THR A 313 -10.93 -23.64 18.66
N GLU A 314 -11.29 -22.40 19.03
CA GLU A 314 -12.67 -22.07 19.43
C GLU A 314 -13.64 -22.07 18.23
N ILE A 315 -13.24 -21.53 17.09
CA ILE A 315 -14.05 -21.49 15.85
C ILE A 315 -14.30 -22.91 15.31
N SER A 316 -13.33 -23.82 15.43
CA SER A 316 -13.44 -25.22 15.02
C SER A 316 -14.24 -26.07 16.00
N ALA A 317 -14.26 -25.70 17.29
CA ALA A 317 -15.08 -26.35 18.32
C ALA A 317 -16.58 -26.02 18.18
N MET A 318 -16.91 -24.91 17.54
CA MET A 318 -18.28 -24.50 17.27
C MET A 318 -18.84 -25.31 16.05
N LYS A 319 -20.00 -25.96 16.24
CA LYS A 319 -20.67 -26.83 15.24
C LYS A 319 -21.15 -26.03 14.01
N SER A 320 -21.88 -26.67 13.07
CA SER A 320 -22.34 -26.18 11.75
C SER A 320 -22.77 -24.71 11.57
N GLY A 321 -23.06 -23.97 12.64
CA GLY A 321 -23.25 -22.51 12.66
C GLY A 321 -21.97 -21.67 12.52
N THR A 322 -20.78 -22.27 12.35
CA THR A 322 -19.49 -21.57 12.17
C THR A 322 -19.12 -21.24 10.74
N LYS A 323 -19.88 -21.75 9.78
CA LYS A 323 -19.67 -21.43 8.36
C LYS A 323 -19.57 -19.92 8.10
N PRO A 324 -20.40 -19.05 8.73
CA PRO A 324 -20.28 -17.59 8.55
C PRO A 324 -18.96 -17.02 9.09
N LEU A 325 -18.43 -17.54 10.21
CA LEU A 325 -17.14 -17.10 10.76
C LEU A 325 -15.98 -17.47 9.84
N TRP A 326 -15.96 -18.72 9.35
CA TRP A 326 -14.95 -19.16 8.39
C TRP A 326 -15.04 -18.40 7.07
N GLU A 327 -16.25 -18.17 6.56
CA GLU A 327 -16.48 -17.38 5.35
C GLU A 327 -15.98 -15.94 5.51
N ALA A 328 -16.26 -15.30 6.65
CA ALA A 328 -15.75 -13.97 6.96
C ALA A 328 -14.22 -13.95 7.02
N LEU A 329 -13.61 -14.93 7.68
CA LEU A 329 -12.14 -14.99 7.81
C LEU A 329 -11.45 -15.24 6.47
N HIS A 330 -11.97 -16.16 5.65
CA HIS A 330 -11.47 -16.39 4.29
C HIS A 330 -11.64 -15.15 3.40
N THR A 331 -12.70 -14.37 3.60
CA THR A 331 -12.89 -13.09 2.91
C THR A 331 -11.77 -12.11 3.28
N ARG A 332 -11.42 -12.00 4.57
CA ARG A 332 -10.26 -11.19 5.02
C ARG A 332 -8.93 -11.70 4.43
N PHE A 333 -8.75 -13.02 4.30
CA PHE A 333 -7.57 -13.59 3.65
C PHE A 333 -7.48 -13.21 2.16
N PHE A 334 -8.60 -13.25 1.44
CA PHE A 334 -8.67 -12.81 0.05
C PHE A 334 -8.34 -11.32 -0.10
N GLU A 335 -8.90 -10.46 0.75
CA GLU A 335 -8.65 -9.01 0.70
C GLU A 335 -7.16 -8.69 0.84
N GLN A 336 -6.47 -9.41 1.74
CA GLN A 336 -5.02 -9.30 1.95
C GLN A 336 -4.16 -10.11 0.97
N GLY A 337 -4.76 -10.82 0.01
CA GLY A 337 -4.03 -11.60 -1.00
C GLY A 337 -3.26 -12.79 -0.44
N LEU A 338 -3.67 -13.32 0.72
CA LEU A 338 -3.07 -14.49 1.34
C LEU A 338 -3.45 -15.76 0.58
N SER A 339 -2.61 -16.78 0.63
CA SER A 339 -2.87 -18.08 -0.03
C SER A 339 -4.05 -18.80 0.62
N LEU A 340 -4.47 -19.93 0.03
CA LEU A 340 -5.35 -20.84 0.76
C LEU A 340 -4.67 -21.33 2.06
N PRO A 341 -5.43 -21.64 3.12
CA PRO A 341 -4.89 -22.11 4.39
C PRO A 341 -4.11 -23.42 4.21
N ARG A 342 -3.22 -23.73 5.16
CA ARG A 342 -2.49 -25.02 5.24
C ARG A 342 -1.64 -25.35 3.99
N GLY A 343 -1.33 -24.35 3.17
CA GLY A 343 -0.57 -24.55 1.93
C GLY A 343 -1.35 -25.30 0.85
N ASP A 344 -2.68 -25.38 0.96
CA ASP A 344 -3.51 -26.01 -0.05
C ASP A 344 -3.40 -25.27 -1.39
N THR A 345 -3.46 -26.05 -2.47
CA THR A 345 -3.60 -25.56 -3.84
C THR A 345 -4.95 -25.99 -4.39
N ILE A 346 -5.42 -25.34 -5.45
CA ILE A 346 -6.65 -25.76 -6.16
C ILE A 346 -6.56 -27.21 -6.63
N GLU A 347 -5.38 -27.63 -7.08
CA GLU A 347 -5.15 -29.01 -7.50
C GLU A 347 -5.34 -30.00 -6.34
N ASN A 348 -4.78 -29.71 -5.16
CA ASN A 348 -4.89 -30.58 -3.99
C ASN A 348 -6.32 -30.60 -3.43
N VAL A 349 -6.97 -29.44 -3.34
CA VAL A 349 -8.38 -29.32 -2.90
C VAL A 349 -9.29 -30.19 -3.77
N ARG A 350 -9.05 -30.19 -5.09
CA ARG A 350 -9.83 -31.00 -6.06
C ARG A 350 -9.49 -32.49 -5.97
N LYS A 351 -8.20 -32.85 -5.93
CA LYS A 351 -7.75 -34.26 -5.93
C LYS A 351 -8.11 -35.01 -4.66
N GLU A 352 -8.03 -34.34 -3.52
CA GLU A 352 -8.26 -34.94 -2.20
C GLU A 352 -9.74 -34.88 -1.78
N ASN A 353 -10.61 -34.33 -2.64
CA ASN A 353 -12.04 -34.15 -2.39
C ASN A 353 -12.34 -33.46 -1.04
N LYS A 354 -11.49 -32.51 -0.65
CA LYS A 354 -11.56 -31.79 0.63
C LYS A 354 -12.76 -30.83 0.73
N GLY A 355 -13.47 -30.59 -0.38
CA GLY A 355 -14.46 -29.52 -0.51
C GLY A 355 -13.79 -28.16 -0.66
N TYR A 356 -14.44 -27.24 -1.36
CA TYR A 356 -13.92 -25.88 -1.56
C TYR A 356 -14.13 -25.03 -0.30
N TYR A 357 -13.20 -24.10 -0.06
CA TYR A 357 -13.31 -23.13 1.03
C TYR A 357 -14.46 -22.14 0.79
N HIS A 358 -15.33 -21.98 1.78
CA HIS A 358 -16.41 -21.00 1.76
C HIS A 358 -15.86 -19.58 1.89
N ILE A 359 -16.25 -18.69 0.98
CA ILE A 359 -15.81 -17.29 0.93
C ILE A 359 -16.89 -16.46 0.24
N LYS A 360 -17.02 -15.19 0.63
CA LYS A 360 -17.88 -14.21 -0.03
C LYS A 360 -17.08 -13.04 -0.59
N ILE A 361 -16.85 -13.02 -1.90
CA ILE A 361 -16.32 -11.86 -2.62
C ILE A 361 -17.50 -11.06 -3.18
N ASP A 362 -17.70 -9.86 -2.65
CA ASP A 362 -18.80 -8.95 -3.01
C ASP A 362 -18.32 -7.49 -2.91
N PRO A 363 -18.36 -6.68 -3.99
CA PRO A 363 -18.82 -7.05 -5.33
C PRO A 363 -17.89 -8.06 -6.00
N LEU A 364 -18.44 -8.83 -6.94
CA LEU A 364 -17.63 -9.72 -7.77
C LEU A 364 -16.64 -8.92 -8.60
N PRO A 365 -15.38 -9.38 -8.73
CA PRO A 365 -14.36 -8.65 -9.45
C PRO A 365 -14.65 -8.65 -10.96
N SER A 366 -14.44 -7.52 -11.63
CA SER A 366 -14.49 -7.46 -13.09
C SER A 366 -13.37 -8.29 -13.72
N LEU A 367 -13.51 -8.68 -14.98
CA LEU A 367 -12.46 -9.42 -15.69
C LEU A 367 -11.12 -8.67 -15.69
N GLU A 368 -11.15 -7.34 -15.85
CA GLU A 368 -9.97 -6.47 -15.78
C GLU A 368 -9.26 -6.57 -14.41
N GLN A 369 -10.04 -6.57 -13.32
CA GLN A 369 -9.48 -6.76 -11.98
C GLN A 369 -8.87 -8.16 -11.83
N VAL A 370 -9.54 -9.19 -12.34
CA VAL A 370 -9.06 -10.58 -12.25
C VAL A 370 -7.74 -10.78 -13.01
N GLN A 371 -7.51 -10.06 -14.12
CA GLN A 371 -6.23 -10.12 -14.85
C GLN A 371 -5.05 -9.62 -13.99
N GLY A 372 -5.30 -8.68 -13.07
CA GLY A 372 -4.31 -8.19 -12.11
C GLY A 372 -4.18 -9.04 -10.84
N PHE A 373 -4.98 -10.10 -10.67
CA PHE A 373 -4.95 -10.91 -9.45
C PHE A 373 -3.68 -11.78 -9.37
N SER A 374 -3.13 -11.85 -8.16
CA SER A 374 -2.13 -12.86 -7.83
C SER A 374 -2.73 -14.27 -7.85
N ILE A 375 -1.88 -15.29 -7.94
CA ILE A 375 -2.30 -16.70 -7.88
C ILE A 375 -3.14 -17.02 -6.63
N ASN A 376 -2.84 -16.34 -5.52
CA ASN A 376 -3.57 -16.48 -4.26
C ASN A 376 -5.01 -15.96 -4.38
N LYS A 377 -5.19 -14.74 -4.89
CA LYS A 377 -6.53 -14.16 -5.11
C LYS A 377 -7.33 -14.96 -6.14
N LEU A 378 -6.68 -15.46 -7.19
CA LEU A 378 -7.30 -16.36 -8.17
C LEU A 378 -7.78 -17.67 -7.53
N SER A 379 -7.02 -18.23 -6.59
CA SER A 379 -7.39 -19.46 -5.89
C SER A 379 -8.66 -19.27 -5.06
N TRP A 380 -8.77 -18.14 -4.34
CA TRP A 380 -9.98 -17.81 -3.58
C TRP A 380 -11.21 -17.61 -4.47
N LEU A 381 -11.08 -16.89 -5.58
CA LEU A 381 -12.18 -16.75 -6.55
C LEU A 381 -12.62 -18.12 -7.11
N TYR A 382 -11.65 -19.00 -7.39
CA TYR A 382 -11.94 -20.37 -7.82
C TYR A 382 -12.71 -21.15 -6.75
N CYS A 383 -12.33 -21.04 -5.47
CA CYS A 383 -13.07 -21.65 -4.36
C CYS A 383 -14.50 -21.13 -4.25
N GLN A 384 -14.74 -19.81 -4.39
CA GLN A 384 -16.09 -19.26 -4.36
C GLN A 384 -17.00 -19.87 -5.42
N ILE A 385 -16.49 -19.97 -6.66
CA ILE A 385 -17.23 -20.60 -7.76
C ILE A 385 -17.49 -22.08 -7.46
N GLY A 386 -16.50 -22.79 -6.90
CA GLY A 386 -16.64 -24.19 -6.54
C GLY A 386 -17.67 -24.45 -5.44
N VAL A 387 -17.85 -23.51 -4.51
CA VAL A 387 -18.90 -23.56 -3.47
C VAL A 387 -20.27 -23.19 -4.03
N LYS A 388 -20.33 -22.16 -4.87
CA LYS A 388 -21.57 -21.60 -5.41
C LYS A 388 -21.41 -21.35 -6.91
N PHE A 389 -21.71 -22.38 -7.71
CA PHE A 389 -21.54 -22.33 -9.16
C PHE A 389 -22.32 -21.18 -9.82
N GLU A 390 -23.44 -20.74 -9.22
CA GLU A 390 -24.21 -19.59 -9.70
C GLU A 390 -23.38 -18.30 -9.75
N VAL A 391 -22.31 -18.20 -8.96
CA VAL A 391 -21.36 -17.06 -9.04
C VAL A 391 -20.74 -16.99 -10.42
N PHE A 392 -20.33 -18.11 -11.02
CA PHE A 392 -19.77 -18.13 -12.37
C PHE A 392 -20.81 -17.71 -13.42
N ALA A 393 -22.08 -18.09 -13.21
CA ALA A 393 -23.18 -17.73 -14.10
C ALA A 393 -23.55 -16.23 -14.07
N THR A 394 -23.09 -15.47 -13.06
CA THR A 394 -23.28 -14.00 -13.03
C THR A 394 -22.37 -13.25 -14.00
N TYR A 395 -21.25 -13.85 -14.42
CA TYR A 395 -20.38 -13.29 -15.43
C TYR A 395 -21.01 -13.44 -16.82
N SER A 396 -20.74 -12.49 -17.71
CA SER A 396 -21.10 -12.65 -19.13
C SER A 396 -20.42 -13.89 -19.70
N ILE A 397 -20.98 -14.49 -20.75
CA ILE A 397 -20.39 -15.70 -21.34
C ILE A 397 -18.98 -15.44 -21.91
N ASN A 398 -18.71 -14.23 -22.42
CA ASN A 398 -17.38 -13.83 -22.86
C ASN A 398 -16.40 -13.77 -21.68
N ASP A 399 -16.83 -13.24 -20.53
CA ASP A 399 -16.01 -13.20 -19.31
C ASP A 399 -15.80 -14.60 -18.73
N GLN A 400 -16.81 -15.47 -18.75
CA GLN A 400 -16.66 -16.87 -18.34
C GLN A 400 -15.57 -17.59 -19.15
N ILE A 401 -15.56 -17.39 -20.48
CA ILE A 401 -14.53 -17.94 -21.37
C ILE A 401 -13.14 -17.39 -21.01
N ALA A 402 -13.02 -16.08 -20.84
CA ALA A 402 -11.75 -15.46 -20.46
C ALA A 402 -11.26 -15.93 -19.07
N LEU A 403 -12.14 -16.03 -18.09
CA LEU A 403 -11.85 -16.56 -16.75
C LEU A 403 -11.39 -18.03 -16.82
N ASN A 404 -12.06 -18.86 -17.62
CA ASN A 404 -11.65 -20.24 -17.79
C ASN A 404 -10.27 -20.37 -18.44
N LYS A 405 -9.88 -19.48 -19.36
CA LYS A 405 -8.50 -19.45 -19.87
C LYS A 405 -7.49 -19.16 -18.77
N ILE A 406 -7.79 -18.19 -17.90
CA ILE A 406 -6.93 -17.85 -16.76
C ILE A 406 -6.82 -19.06 -15.82
N PHE A 407 -7.94 -19.70 -15.49
CA PHE A 407 -7.95 -20.88 -14.62
C PHE A 407 -7.26 -22.11 -15.25
N ASP A 408 -7.41 -22.34 -16.55
CA ASP A 408 -6.70 -23.43 -17.23
C ASP A 408 -5.19 -23.17 -17.28
N GLU A 409 -4.78 -21.92 -17.54
CA GLU A 409 -3.39 -21.53 -17.53
C GLU A 409 -2.76 -21.77 -16.16
N LYS A 410 -3.41 -21.27 -15.09
CA LYS A 410 -2.87 -21.26 -13.73
C LYS A 410 -3.08 -22.56 -12.94
N PHE A 411 -4.21 -23.24 -13.13
CA PHE A 411 -4.63 -24.40 -12.34
C PHE A 411 -4.88 -25.67 -13.16
N LYS A 412 -4.78 -25.62 -14.50
CA LYS A 412 -5.11 -26.74 -15.39
C LYS A 412 -6.52 -27.29 -15.11
N SER A 413 -7.44 -26.35 -14.87
CA SER A 413 -8.81 -26.64 -14.45
C SER A 413 -9.75 -25.56 -14.95
N THR A 414 -10.94 -25.98 -15.37
CA THR A 414 -11.97 -25.09 -15.90
C THR A 414 -13.32 -25.42 -15.29
N TRP A 415 -14.21 -24.44 -15.31
CA TRP A 415 -15.61 -24.59 -14.94
C TRP A 415 -16.48 -24.84 -16.16
N HIS A 416 -17.65 -25.44 -15.94
CA HIS A 416 -18.65 -25.52 -17.00
C HIS A 416 -19.18 -24.14 -17.33
N TYR A 417 -19.39 -23.88 -18.62
CA TYR A 417 -20.06 -22.66 -19.05
C TYR A 417 -21.55 -22.71 -18.71
N SER A 418 -22.09 -21.59 -18.26
CA SER A 418 -23.51 -21.40 -17.98
C SER A 418 -24.09 -20.33 -18.92
N PRO A 419 -24.31 -20.66 -20.20
CA PRO A 419 -24.84 -19.71 -21.17
C PRO A 419 -26.34 -19.46 -20.92
N THR A 420 -26.76 -18.22 -21.09
CA THR A 420 -28.17 -17.82 -21.14
C THR A 420 -28.49 -17.34 -22.55
N MET A 421 -29.78 -17.36 -22.93
CA MET A 421 -30.22 -16.84 -24.23
C MET A 421 -29.72 -15.40 -24.48
N ALA A 422 -29.82 -14.53 -23.47
CA ALA A 422 -29.41 -13.12 -23.58
C ALA A 422 -27.91 -13.01 -23.87
N ASN A 423 -27.08 -13.79 -23.17
CA ASN A 423 -25.63 -13.71 -23.32
C ASN A 423 -25.11 -14.34 -24.62
N ILE A 424 -25.87 -15.23 -25.25
CA ILE A 424 -25.48 -15.89 -26.52
C ILE A 424 -25.54 -14.92 -27.70
N ALA A 425 -26.50 -14.00 -27.69
CA ALA A 425 -26.65 -13.01 -28.77
C ALA A 425 -25.41 -12.11 -28.90
N ASP A 426 -24.78 -11.78 -27.77
CA ASP A 426 -23.62 -10.88 -27.67
C ASP A 426 -22.26 -11.61 -27.63
N LEU A 427 -22.23 -12.90 -27.96
CA LEU A 427 -20.98 -13.66 -28.08
C LEU A 427 -20.11 -13.08 -29.19
N SER A 428 -18.82 -12.85 -28.91
CA SER A 428 -17.84 -12.60 -29.97
C SER A 428 -17.67 -13.83 -30.87
N ASP A 429 -17.21 -13.65 -32.11
CA ASP A 429 -16.97 -14.76 -33.04
C ASP A 429 -15.91 -15.73 -32.50
N GLU A 430 -14.87 -15.21 -31.84
CA GLU A 430 -13.82 -15.99 -31.18
C GLU A 430 -14.38 -16.81 -30.01
N SER A 431 -15.11 -16.17 -29.11
CA SER A 431 -15.74 -16.84 -27.95
C SER A 431 -16.75 -17.89 -28.39
N ALA A 432 -17.50 -17.62 -29.45
CA ALA A 432 -18.44 -18.59 -30.00
C ALA A 432 -17.72 -19.83 -30.56
N LYS A 433 -16.59 -19.68 -31.27
CA LYS A 433 -15.77 -20.83 -31.74
C LYS A 433 -15.22 -21.66 -30.59
N GLU A 434 -14.83 -21.02 -29.50
CA GLU A 434 -14.33 -21.72 -28.31
C GLU A 434 -15.45 -22.49 -27.58
N LEU A 435 -16.61 -21.85 -27.45
CA LEU A 435 -17.79 -22.48 -26.87
C LEU A 435 -18.27 -23.68 -27.70
N ASP A 436 -18.17 -23.58 -29.03
CA ASP A 436 -18.41 -24.69 -29.96
C ASP A 436 -17.42 -25.84 -29.73
N ALA A 437 -16.11 -25.55 -29.72
CA ALA A 437 -15.08 -26.57 -29.48
C ALA A 437 -15.28 -27.27 -28.13
N TYR A 438 -15.65 -26.51 -27.10
CA TYR A 438 -15.98 -27.04 -25.78
C TYR A 438 -17.18 -27.97 -25.82
N TYR A 439 -18.34 -27.52 -26.33
CA TYR A 439 -19.54 -28.35 -26.34
C TYR A 439 -19.43 -29.54 -27.29
N SER A 440 -18.69 -29.43 -28.38
CA SER A 440 -18.35 -30.56 -29.26
C SER A 440 -17.63 -31.67 -28.47
N GLN A 441 -16.71 -31.31 -27.58
CA GLN A 441 -16.03 -32.28 -26.71
C GLN A 441 -16.96 -32.83 -25.61
N ILE A 442 -17.78 -31.97 -24.99
CA ILE A 442 -18.73 -32.39 -23.95
C ILE A 442 -19.79 -33.33 -24.51
N ILE A 443 -20.32 -33.08 -25.71
CA ILE A 443 -21.27 -34.01 -26.37
C ILE A 443 -20.61 -35.37 -26.60
N ALA A 444 -19.35 -35.39 -27.04
CA ALA A 444 -18.63 -36.64 -27.30
C ALA A 444 -18.30 -37.45 -26.04
N LYS A 445 -18.08 -36.80 -24.88
CA LYS A 445 -17.57 -37.45 -23.66
C LYS A 445 -18.58 -37.49 -22.49
N GLU A 446 -19.43 -36.48 -22.36
CA GLU A 446 -20.26 -36.18 -21.18
C GLU A 446 -21.63 -35.56 -21.58
N ASN A 447 -22.34 -36.21 -22.52
CA ASN A 447 -23.57 -35.70 -23.16
C ASN A 447 -24.66 -35.20 -22.17
N HIS A 448 -24.71 -35.75 -20.95
CA HIS A 448 -25.68 -35.35 -19.92
C HIS A 448 -25.64 -33.87 -19.57
N ARG A 449 -24.46 -33.23 -19.54
CA ARG A 449 -24.32 -31.81 -19.17
C ARG A 449 -24.86 -30.88 -20.25
N PHE A 450 -24.64 -31.23 -21.51
CA PHE A 450 -25.25 -30.53 -22.63
C PHE A 450 -26.76 -30.75 -22.66
N LEU A 451 -27.23 -31.99 -22.41
CA LEU A 451 -28.65 -32.32 -22.36
C LEU A 451 -29.40 -31.51 -21.30
N CYS A 452 -28.80 -31.20 -20.15
CA CYS A 452 -29.46 -30.40 -19.12
C CYS A 452 -29.63 -28.91 -19.44
N LEU A 453 -29.02 -28.38 -20.52
CA LEU A 453 -29.26 -27.01 -20.93
C LEU A 453 -30.74 -26.81 -21.36
N PRO A 454 -31.34 -25.64 -21.04
CA PRO A 454 -32.66 -25.27 -21.55
C PRO A 454 -32.72 -25.31 -23.09
N MET A 455 -33.88 -25.69 -23.63
CA MET A 455 -34.07 -25.86 -25.09
C MET A 455 -33.85 -24.55 -25.87
N ASP A 456 -34.31 -23.44 -25.31
CA ASP A 456 -34.15 -22.09 -25.85
C ASP A 456 -32.68 -21.66 -25.92
N VAL A 457 -31.88 -21.97 -24.89
CA VAL A 457 -30.42 -21.79 -24.88
C VAL A 457 -29.75 -22.64 -25.97
N LYS A 458 -30.14 -23.91 -26.12
CA LYS A 458 -29.60 -24.79 -27.17
C LYS A 458 -29.92 -24.29 -28.57
N ASN A 459 -31.14 -23.80 -28.79
CA ASN A 459 -31.55 -23.24 -30.07
C ASN A 459 -30.76 -21.97 -30.41
N ALA A 460 -30.56 -21.08 -29.42
CA ALA A 460 -29.75 -19.88 -29.58
C ALA A 460 -28.28 -20.22 -29.90
N LEU A 461 -27.69 -21.20 -29.20
CA LEU A 461 -26.35 -21.70 -29.51
C LEU A 461 -26.30 -22.27 -30.93
N ASN A 462 -27.26 -23.11 -31.31
CA ASN A 462 -27.31 -23.69 -32.64
C ASN A 462 -27.40 -22.61 -33.74
N GLU A 463 -28.24 -21.60 -33.56
CA GLU A 463 -28.35 -20.47 -34.50
C GLU A 463 -27.05 -19.68 -34.58
N ARG A 464 -26.46 -19.32 -33.44
CA ARG A 464 -25.22 -18.53 -33.40
C ARG A 464 -24.04 -19.27 -34.04
N LEU A 465 -23.91 -20.57 -33.75
CA LEU A 465 -22.78 -21.37 -34.19
C LEU A 465 -22.92 -21.84 -35.65
N THR A 466 -24.13 -22.12 -36.13
CA THR A 466 -24.37 -22.45 -37.55
C THR A 466 -23.97 -21.30 -38.49
N LYS A 467 -24.10 -20.04 -38.03
CA LYS A 467 -23.62 -18.86 -38.76
C LYS A 467 -22.09 -18.77 -38.85
N LEU A 468 -21.36 -19.42 -37.94
CA LEU A 468 -19.89 -19.32 -37.81
C LEU A 468 -19.14 -20.52 -38.38
N THR A 469 -19.66 -21.73 -38.21
CA THR A 469 -19.05 -22.96 -38.69
C THR A 469 -20.11 -23.80 -39.41
N LEU A 470 -19.90 -24.06 -40.70
CA LEU A 470 -20.76 -24.91 -41.55
C LEU A 470 -20.88 -26.37 -41.08
N ARG A 471 -20.17 -26.76 -40.01
CA ARG A 471 -20.05 -28.15 -39.53
C ARG A 471 -21.11 -28.59 -38.53
N LEU A 472 -21.91 -27.69 -37.97
CA LEU A 472 -22.85 -28.04 -36.91
C LEU A 472 -24.25 -28.34 -37.44
N ALA A 473 -24.36 -29.42 -38.21
CA ALA A 473 -25.64 -30.08 -38.43
C ALA A 473 -26.16 -30.81 -37.17
N SER A 474 -25.56 -30.61 -35.97
CA SER A 474 -25.80 -31.52 -34.85
C SER A 474 -25.81 -30.99 -33.42
N PHE A 475 -26.04 -29.70 -33.18
CA PHE A 475 -26.70 -29.34 -31.90
C PHE A 475 -28.19 -29.69 -31.97
N GLY A 476 -28.81 -29.56 -33.15
CA GLY A 476 -30.20 -29.92 -33.41
C GLY A 476 -30.50 -31.41 -33.63
N THR A 477 -29.50 -32.31 -33.67
CA THR A 477 -29.73 -33.76 -33.96
C THR A 477 -29.36 -34.72 -32.83
N THR A 478 -28.86 -34.26 -31.68
CA THR A 478 -28.72 -35.11 -30.47
C THR A 478 -29.98 -35.17 -29.59
N TYR A 479 -31.11 -34.62 -30.07
CA TYR A 479 -32.44 -34.78 -29.50
C TYR A 479 -33.16 -36.06 -29.94
N LYS A 480 -32.42 -37.16 -30.12
CA LYS A 480 -33.09 -38.46 -30.23
C LYS A 480 -33.35 -38.94 -28.81
N ILE A 481 -34.60 -38.81 -28.36
CA ILE A 481 -35.08 -39.51 -27.15
C ILE A 481 -34.60 -40.97 -27.29
N PRO A 482 -33.84 -41.49 -26.32
CA PRO A 482 -33.25 -42.82 -26.42
C PRO A 482 -34.33 -43.85 -26.72
N ASP A 483 -33.98 -44.86 -27.50
CA ASP A 483 -34.91 -45.95 -27.73
C ASP A 483 -35.10 -46.74 -26.41
N ILE A 484 -36.19 -47.51 -26.33
CA ILE A 484 -36.60 -48.21 -25.08
C ILE A 484 -35.45 -49.03 -24.48
N GLU A 485 -34.58 -49.60 -25.33
CA GLU A 485 -33.42 -50.39 -24.93
C GLU A 485 -32.29 -49.54 -24.30
N ASP A 486 -32.15 -48.27 -24.69
CA ASP A 486 -31.12 -47.38 -24.14
C ASP A 486 -31.45 -46.90 -22.73
N PHE A 487 -32.75 -46.80 -22.38
CA PHE A 487 -33.16 -46.54 -21.00
C PHE A 487 -32.84 -47.68 -20.03
N LYS A 488 -32.39 -48.85 -20.52
CA LYS A 488 -31.83 -49.91 -19.67
C LYS A 488 -30.44 -49.56 -19.13
N LYS A 489 -29.76 -48.56 -19.70
CA LYS A 489 -28.47 -48.05 -19.21
C LYS A 489 -28.74 -47.03 -18.08
N PRO A 490 -28.32 -47.28 -16.83
CA PRO A 490 -28.68 -46.42 -15.68
C PRO A 490 -28.28 -44.96 -15.86
N GLN A 491 -27.08 -44.70 -16.41
CA GLN A 491 -26.59 -43.33 -16.66
C GLN A 491 -27.48 -42.58 -17.66
N VAL A 492 -28.00 -43.27 -18.68
CA VAL A 492 -28.91 -42.69 -19.67
C VAL A 492 -30.27 -42.44 -19.01
N ALA A 493 -30.80 -43.39 -18.24
CA ALA A 493 -32.07 -43.23 -17.54
C ALA A 493 -32.06 -42.04 -16.57
N THR A 494 -31.04 -41.92 -15.71
CA THR A 494 -30.91 -40.82 -14.73
C THR A 494 -30.78 -39.46 -15.43
N THR A 495 -29.93 -39.36 -16.45
CA THR A 495 -29.73 -38.13 -17.23
C THR A 495 -31.05 -37.62 -17.83
N TRP A 496 -31.82 -38.52 -18.45
CA TRP A 496 -33.08 -38.15 -19.08
C TRP A 496 -34.19 -37.88 -18.06
N HIS A 497 -34.12 -38.48 -16.87
CA HIS A 497 -35.07 -38.18 -15.79
C HIS A 497 -34.89 -36.76 -15.27
N GLU A 498 -33.66 -36.34 -14.98
CA GLU A 498 -33.36 -34.96 -14.58
C GLU A 498 -33.77 -33.97 -15.68
N TYR A 499 -33.46 -34.29 -16.94
CA TYR A 499 -33.86 -33.47 -18.08
C TYR A 499 -35.37 -33.25 -18.17
N PHE A 500 -36.17 -34.33 -18.17
CA PHE A 500 -37.63 -34.24 -18.27
C PHE A 500 -38.29 -33.59 -17.05
N THR A 501 -37.69 -33.74 -15.86
CA THR A 501 -38.14 -33.07 -14.64
C THR A 501 -38.00 -31.55 -14.78
N ASN A 502 -36.88 -31.09 -15.34
CA ASN A 502 -36.62 -29.67 -15.55
C ASN A 502 -37.29 -29.10 -16.80
N ASN A 503 -37.79 -29.95 -17.71
CA ASN A 503 -38.39 -29.56 -18.98
C ASN A 503 -39.72 -30.30 -19.24
N PRO A 504 -40.78 -30.03 -18.45
CA PRO A 504 -42.05 -30.78 -18.54
C PRO A 504 -42.76 -30.62 -19.89
N ALA A 505 -42.57 -29.48 -20.56
CA ALA A 505 -43.10 -29.25 -21.91
C ALA A 505 -42.44 -30.17 -22.97
N GLU A 506 -41.18 -30.57 -22.76
CA GLU A 506 -40.48 -31.50 -23.65
C GLU A 506 -40.87 -32.95 -23.35
N TRP A 507 -41.11 -33.28 -22.08
CA TRP A 507 -41.68 -34.58 -21.70
C TRP A 507 -43.04 -34.83 -22.36
N ALA A 508 -43.90 -33.81 -22.41
CA ALA A 508 -45.22 -33.89 -23.05
C ALA A 508 -45.17 -34.20 -24.56
N LYS A 509 -44.03 -33.95 -25.23
CA LYS A 509 -43.83 -34.22 -26.66
C LYS A 509 -43.35 -35.66 -26.94
N VAL A 510 -42.92 -36.40 -25.91
CA VAL A 510 -42.52 -37.81 -26.03
C VAL A 510 -43.75 -38.66 -26.32
N ASP A 511 -43.66 -39.64 -27.22
CA ASP A 511 -44.80 -40.52 -27.48
C ASP A 511 -45.13 -41.39 -26.26
N LYS A 512 -46.41 -41.76 -26.15
CA LYS A 512 -46.95 -42.44 -24.98
C LYS A 512 -46.25 -43.77 -24.68
N ALA A 513 -45.84 -44.52 -25.70
CA ALA A 513 -45.18 -45.82 -25.51
C ALA A 513 -43.79 -45.65 -24.88
N ARG A 514 -43.02 -44.64 -25.32
CA ARG A 514 -41.75 -44.26 -24.68
C ARG A 514 -41.96 -43.71 -23.27
N GLN A 515 -42.98 -42.89 -23.05
CA GLN A 515 -43.29 -42.37 -21.72
C GLN A 515 -43.62 -43.49 -20.72
N GLU A 516 -44.43 -44.47 -21.13
CA GLU A 516 -44.80 -45.63 -20.31
C GLU A 516 -43.59 -46.53 -20.03
N ALA A 517 -42.75 -46.80 -21.03
CA ALA A 517 -41.53 -47.57 -20.85
C ALA A 517 -40.54 -46.89 -19.90
N PHE A 518 -40.35 -45.58 -20.04
CA PHE A 518 -39.53 -44.76 -19.15
C PHE A 518 -40.08 -44.76 -17.72
N ASN A 519 -41.36 -44.42 -17.51
CA ASN A 519 -41.98 -44.41 -16.19
C ASN A 519 -41.97 -45.79 -15.51
N LYS A 520 -42.08 -46.88 -16.27
CA LYS A 520 -42.00 -48.24 -15.73
C LYS A 520 -40.63 -48.57 -15.13
N LEU A 521 -39.55 -47.94 -15.60
CA LEU A 521 -38.21 -48.09 -15.04
C LEU A 521 -38.06 -47.40 -13.68
N PHE A 522 -38.78 -46.31 -13.45
CA PHE A 522 -38.78 -45.53 -12.19
C PHE A 522 -39.93 -45.92 -11.25
N LYS A 523 -40.87 -46.78 -11.66
CA LYS A 523 -42.00 -47.19 -10.84
C LYS A 523 -41.55 -48.09 -9.68
N GLY A 524 -41.66 -47.56 -8.46
CA GLY A 524 -41.38 -48.30 -7.22
C GLY A 524 -39.90 -48.41 -6.85
N LYS A 525 -39.01 -47.65 -7.52
CA LYS A 525 -37.59 -47.52 -7.18
C LYS A 525 -37.27 -46.05 -6.91
N ASN A 526 -36.50 -45.75 -5.87
CA ASN A 526 -35.94 -44.41 -5.71
C ASN A 526 -34.75 -44.20 -6.69
N LEU A 527 -34.43 -42.95 -7.02
CA LEU A 527 -33.34 -42.60 -7.96
C LEU A 527 -31.98 -43.23 -7.55
N ALA A 528 -31.72 -43.38 -6.26
CA ALA A 528 -30.50 -44.00 -5.75
C ALA A 528 -30.47 -45.52 -6.00
N GLU A 529 -31.59 -46.22 -5.88
CA GLU A 529 -31.72 -47.67 -6.14
C GLU A 529 -31.50 -48.02 -7.62
N ILE A 530 -31.83 -47.09 -8.52
CA ILE A 530 -31.59 -47.20 -9.96
C ILE A 530 -30.10 -46.97 -10.29
N ALA A 531 -29.43 -46.11 -9.54
CA ALA A 531 -27.99 -45.85 -9.68
C ALA A 531 -27.10 -46.94 -9.04
N ILE A 532 -27.56 -47.60 -7.97
CA ILE A 532 -26.80 -48.59 -7.19
C ILE A 532 -26.75 -49.98 -7.85
N THR A 533 -27.68 -50.31 -8.76
CA THR A 533 -27.79 -51.65 -9.36
C THR A 533 -26.65 -52.03 -10.34
N HIS A 534 -25.60 -51.21 -10.44
CA HIS A 534 -24.41 -51.44 -11.28
C HIS A 534 -23.11 -50.99 -10.58
N LYS A 535 -22.86 -51.48 -9.36
CA LYS A 535 -21.48 -51.72 -8.92
C LYS A 535 -21.08 -53.12 -9.36
N ASP A 536 -20.49 -53.21 -10.55
CA ASP A 536 -19.51 -54.23 -10.93
C ASP A 536 -18.36 -53.52 -11.67
#